data_AF-A0AAN0SKH3-F1
#
_entry.id   AF-A0AAN0SKH3-F1
#
_cell.length_a   1.000
_cell.length_b   1.000
_cell.length_c   1.000
_cell.angle_alpha   90.00
_cell.angle_beta   90.00
_cell.angle_gamma   90.00
#
_symmetry.space_group_name_H-M   'P 1'
#
loop_
_entity.id
_entity.type
_entity.pdbx_description
1 polymer ?
#
loop_
_entity_poly.entity_id
_entity_poly.type
_entity_poly.pdbx_seq_one_letter_code
_entity_poly.pdbx_strand_id
1 'polypeptide(L)' 'MKRVSITGRTTLIGLGIGFILFRYSVYCLVASLFIGIGVGLIIEYILSKKSNIT' A
#
# COMPACT_ATOMS: atom_id res chain seq x y z
N MET A 1 -20.41 7.94 4.87
CA MET A 1 -19.01 8.39 4.92
C MET A 1 -18.18 7.49 4.01
N LYS A 2 -17.63 8.01 2.91
CA LYS A 2 -16.77 7.23 1.99
C LYS A 2 -15.51 6.85 2.78
N ARG A 3 -15.39 5.58 3.20
CA ARG A 3 -14.18 5.06 3.82
C ARG A 3 -13.11 5.07 2.74
N VAL A 4 -12.33 6.14 2.68
CA VAL A 4 -11.12 6.19 1.87
C VAL A 4 -10.19 5.16 2.48
N SER A 5 -10.22 3.94 1.93
CA SER A 5 -9.44 2.81 2.43
C SER A 5 -7.96 3.21 2.36
N ILE A 6 -7.32 3.22 3.53
CA ILE A 6 -5.91 3.59 3.69
C ILE A 6 -5.03 2.63 2.89
N THR A 7 -5.47 1.38 2.74
CA THR A 7 -4.90 0.41 1.80
C THR A 7 -4.92 0.93 0.37
N GLY A 8 -6.04 1.48 -0.11
CA GLY A 8 -6.14 2.06 -1.46
C GLY A 8 -5.19 3.24 -1.73
N ARG A 9 -4.86 4.03 -0.70
CA ARG A 9 -3.90 5.14 -0.81
C ARG A 9 -2.45 4.65 -0.81
N THR A 10 -2.13 3.70 0.06
CA THR A 10 -0.78 3.14 0.18
C THR A 10 -0.41 2.28 -1.03
N THR A 11 -1.37 1.57 -1.62
CA THR A 11 -1.17 0.86 -2.90
C THR A 11 -0.95 1.83 -4.06
N LEU A 12 -1.70 2.94 -4.14
CA LEU A 12 -1.46 3.96 -5.18
C LEU A 12 -0.07 4.58 -5.08
N ILE A 13 0.43 4.80 -3.86
CA ILE A 13 1.79 5.28 -3.60
C ILE A 13 2.81 4.22 -4.05
N GLY A 14 2.67 2.97 -3.60
CA GLY A 14 3.55 1.87 -4.01
C GLY A 14 3.58 1.63 -5.52
N LEU A 15 2.43 1.79 -6.18
CA LEU A 15 2.26 1.69 -7.63
C LEU A 15 2.90 2.89 -8.35
N GLY A 16 2.76 4.12 -7.82
CA GLY A 16 3.41 5.32 -8.37
C GLY A 16 4.94 5.26 -8.30
N ILE A 17 5.50 4.84 -7.16
CA ILE A 17 6.95 4.62 -7.01
C ILE A 17 7.42 3.47 -7.91
N GLY A 18 6.68 2.35 -7.96
CA GLY A 18 7.00 1.22 -8.83
C GLY A 18 7.00 1.59 -10.32
N PHE A 19 6.11 2.49 -10.74
CA PHE A 19 6.02 2.96 -12.14
C PHE A 19 7.21 3.84 -12.54
N ILE A 20 7.77 4.61 -11.61
CA ILE A 20 9.00 5.40 -11.84
C ILE A 20 10.22 4.47 -11.97
N LEU A 21 10.28 3.43 -11.13
CA LEU A 21 11.34 2.41 -11.16
C LEU A 21 11.22 1.42 -12.34
N PHE A 22 10.08 1.37 -13.02
CA PHE A 22 9.86 0.54 -14.22
C PHE A 22 10.89 0.81 -15.32
N ARG A 23 11.41 2.04 -15.38
CA ARG A 23 12.42 2.47 -16.34
C ARG A 23 13.76 1.73 -16.18
N TYR A 24 14.02 1.10 -15.03
CA TYR A 24 15.25 0.36 -14.75
C TYR A 24 15.07 -1.16 -14.84
N SER A 25 13.98 -1.71 -14.29
CA SER A 25 13.70 -3.16 -14.35
C SER A 25 12.27 -3.47 -13.89
N VAL A 26 11.58 -4.36 -14.60
CA VAL A 26 10.21 -4.81 -14.29
C VAL A 26 10.13 -5.47 -12.90
N TYR A 27 11.20 -6.14 -12.47
CA TYR A 27 11.28 -6.78 -11.15
C TYR A 27 11.21 -5.78 -10.00
N CYS A 28 11.79 -4.58 -10.15
CA CYS A 28 11.72 -3.53 -9.14
C CYS A 28 10.31 -2.95 -9.00
N LEU A 29 9.53 -2.89 -10.09
CA LEU A 29 8.13 -2.49 -10.02
C LEU A 29 7.33 -3.49 -9.20
N VAL A 30 7.46 -4.79 -9.50
CA VAL A 30 6.72 -5.84 -8.80
C VAL A 30 7.08 -5.85 -7.32
N ALA A 31 8.38 -5.73 -6.98
CA ALA A 31 8.83 -5.65 -5.59
C ALA A 31 8.22 -4.44 -4.86
N SER A 32 8.29 -3.25 -5.44
CA SER A 32 7.72 -2.02 -4.84
C SER A 32 6.20 -2.10 -4.69
N LEU A 33 5.51 -2.74 -5.65
CA LEU A 33 4.06 -2.93 -5.60
C LEU A 33 3.66 -3.88 -4.46
N PHE A 34 4.36 -5.01 -4.32
CA PHE A 34 4.15 -5.95 -3.21
C PHE A 34 4.42 -5.30 -1.86
N ILE A 35 5.47 -4.48 -1.74
CA ILE A 35 5.78 -3.72 -0.52
C ILE A 35 4.67 -2.72 -0.21
N GLY A 36 4.20 -1.95 -1.20
CA GLY A 36 3.11 -0.99 -1.01
C GLY A 36 1.79 -1.64 -0.57
N ILE A 37 1.43 -2.77 -1.16
CA ILE A 37 0.23 -3.55 -0.77
C ILE A 37 0.40 -4.14 0.64
N GLY A 38 1.54 -4.77 0.92
CA GLY A 38 1.81 -5.40 2.21
C GLY A 38 1.77 -4.39 3.36
N VAL A 39 2.43 -3.25 3.19
CA VAL A 39 2.44 -2.16 4.19
C VAL A 39 1.03 -1.57 4.36
N GLY A 40 0.28 -1.38 3.27
CA GLY A 40 -1.10 -0.89 3.32
C GLY A 40 -2.04 -1.78 4.13
N LEU A 41 -1.97 -3.10 3.91
CA LEU A 41 -2.77 -4.08 4.64
C LEU A 41 -2.38 -4.15 6.12
N ILE A 42 -1.09 -4.09 6.44
CA ILE A 42 -0.60 -4.07 7.84
C ILE A 42 -1.13 -2.84 8.57
N ILE A 43 -1.07 -1.66 7.96
CA ILE A 43 -1.57 -0.42 8.55
C ILE A 43 -3.08 -0.49 8.76
N GLU A 44 -3.83 -0.99 7.77
CA GLU A 44 -5.29 -1.15 7.89
C GLU A 44 -5.67 -2.14 8.99
N TYR A 45 -4.93 -3.25 9.11
CA TYR A 45 -5.12 -4.22 10.19
C TYR A 45 -4.85 -3.62 11.57
N ILE A 46 -3.74 -2.88 11.74
CA ILE A 46 -3.39 -2.23 13.01
C ILE A 46 -4.44 -1.18 13.38
N LEU A 47 -4.89 -0.38 12.41
CA LEU A 47 -5.89 0.65 12.66
C LEU A 47 -7.27 0.06 12.99
N SER A 48 -7.69 -0.98 12.27
CA SER A 48 -8.93 -1.71 12.53
C SER A 48 -8.91 -2.36 13.93
N LYS A 49 -7.78 -2.98 14.29
CA LYS A 49 -7.57 -3.56 15.61
C LYS A 49 -7.60 -2.50 16.71
N LYS A 50 -6.97 -1.34 16.50
CA LYS A 50 -7.02 -0.23 17.48
C LYS A 50 -8.43 0.31 17.67
N SER A 51 -9.22 0.42 16.60
CA SER A 51 -10.61 0.86 16.67
C SER A 51 -11.54 -0.14 17.38
N ASN A 52 -11.18 -1.42 17.49
CA ASN A 52 -11.99 -2.43 18.14
C ASN A 52 -11.69 -2.59 19.65
N ILE A 53 -10.66 -1.89 20.15
CA ILE A 53 -10.21 -1.95 21.55
C ILE A 53 -10.65 -0.69 22.34
N THR A 54 -11.33 0.26 21.70
CA THR A 54 -11.92 1.45 22.34
C THR A 54 -13.44 1.36 22.28
#